data_AF-A0AAD8N4B5-F1
#
_entry.id   AF-A0AAD8N4B5-F1
#
_cell.length_a   1.000
_cell.length_b   1.000
_cell.length_c   1.000
_cell.angle_alpha   90.00
_cell.angle_beta   90.00
_cell.angle_gamma   90.00
#
_symmetry.space_group_name_H-M   'P 1'
#
loop_
_entity.id
_entity.type
_entity.pdbx_description
1 polymer ?
#
loop_
_entity_poly.entity_id
_entity_poly.type
_entity_poly.pdbx_seq_one_letter_code
_entity_poly.pdbx_strand_id
1 'polypeptide(L)'
;MKNKNNEKKSRNSNINHNKDNTPIEHQPEPPPPQQLNPNWALLQQKLIAKGASAKPRDKSVTQNDNSVLGKRKERSVEELDEREVIDRNPLTPTSSDFSVTDTIAMDCEMVGVSPLGNKSALGRATLVNKWGNVIYDEFVRPVDFVVDFRTQISGIRPSDLKKAKDFRVVQNKVAELLKGRILVGHALRNDLKALLLSHPKTDIRDTAEYQPFLKEGRSRALKHLASEFLDVVIQNGEHCPIEDGRAAMLLYQKNKKQWERSMKDRIRFTQKMKKRKHKKGRLSSVNNNAAS
;
A
#
# COMPACT_ATOMS: atom_id res chain seq x y z
N MET A 1 63.21 45.12 -44.45
CA MET A 1 62.58 45.67 -45.68
C MET A 1 61.13 46.02 -45.32
N LYS A 2 60.76 47.31 -45.12
CA LYS A 2 60.19 48.25 -46.13
C LYS A 2 59.17 47.54 -47.05
N ASN A 3 57.91 47.91 -47.26
CA ASN A 3 57.07 49.09 -47.01
C ASN A 3 55.60 48.61 -47.18
N LYS A 4 54.64 49.05 -46.35
CA LYS A 4 53.55 50.02 -46.67
C LYS A 4 52.83 49.80 -48.00
N ASN A 5 51.51 49.61 -47.93
CA ASN A 5 50.55 50.60 -48.47
C ASN A 5 49.16 50.50 -47.79
N ASN A 6 48.80 51.63 -47.17
CA ASN A 6 47.45 52.03 -46.78
C ASN A 6 46.74 52.61 -48.02
N GLU A 7 45.43 52.50 -48.10
CA GLU A 7 44.61 53.70 -48.38
C GLU A 7 43.21 53.62 -47.76
N LYS A 8 42.85 54.71 -47.10
CA LYS A 8 41.59 55.01 -46.43
C LYS A 8 40.74 55.90 -47.33
N LYS A 9 39.41 55.84 -47.20
CA LYS A 9 38.45 56.97 -47.21
C LYS A 9 37.08 56.42 -46.76
N SER A 10 36.62 56.66 -45.53
CA SER A 10 36.04 57.89 -44.93
C SER A 10 34.52 58.01 -45.10
N ARG A 11 33.82 57.73 -43.97
CA ARG A 11 32.68 58.43 -43.34
C ARG A 11 31.46 58.84 -44.19
N ASN A 12 30.27 58.39 -43.76
CA ASN A 12 29.37 59.28 -43.02
C ASN A 12 28.25 58.54 -42.26
N SER A 13 27.83 59.21 -41.19
CA SER A 13 26.84 58.90 -40.16
C SER A 13 25.41 58.72 -40.65
N ASN A 14 24.62 57.91 -39.94
CA ASN A 14 23.35 58.39 -39.37
C ASN A 14 22.84 57.49 -38.23
N ILE A 15 22.68 58.15 -37.09
CA ILE A 15 21.94 57.71 -35.91
C ILE A 15 20.45 57.82 -36.23
N ASN A 16 19.67 56.80 -35.92
CA ASN A 16 18.25 56.98 -35.60
C ASN A 16 17.78 55.92 -34.58
N HIS A 17 17.34 56.42 -33.44
CA HIS A 17 16.61 55.70 -32.40
C HIS A 17 15.25 55.23 -32.91
N ASN A 18 14.90 53.97 -32.62
CA ASN A 18 13.53 53.50 -32.38
C ASN A 18 13.66 52.25 -31.49
N LYS A 19 13.37 52.38 -30.19
CA LYS A 19 12.07 52.15 -29.52
C LYS A 19 11.70 50.66 -29.46
N ASP A 20 11.94 50.10 -28.28
CA ASP A 20 11.13 49.13 -27.52
C ASP A 20 10.30 48.11 -28.31
N ASN A 21 10.75 46.85 -28.27
CA ASN A 21 9.89 45.69 -28.47
C ASN A 21 10.31 44.60 -27.47
N THR A 22 9.74 44.69 -26.26
CA THR A 22 9.67 43.58 -25.29
C THR A 22 8.60 42.58 -25.74
N PRO A 23 8.85 41.25 -25.70
CA PRO A 23 7.82 40.26 -25.98
C PRO A 23 6.80 40.22 -24.83
N ILE A 24 5.51 40.34 -25.17
CA ILE A 24 4.40 40.20 -24.22
C ILE A 24 4.23 38.71 -23.89
N GLU A 25 4.42 38.37 -22.63
CA GLU A 25 4.16 37.05 -22.04
C GLU A 25 2.64 36.91 -21.83
N HIS A 26 1.98 36.05 -22.61
CA HIS A 26 0.56 35.72 -22.40
C HIS A 26 0.42 34.71 -21.26
N GLN A 27 -0.17 35.15 -20.14
CA GLN A 27 -0.69 34.24 -19.12
C GLN A 27 -2.03 33.64 -19.57
N PRO A 28 -2.30 32.34 -19.33
CA PRO A 28 -3.59 31.74 -19.65
C PRO A 28 -4.65 32.20 -18.64
N GLU A 29 -5.79 32.70 -19.14
CA GLU A 29 -6.94 33.06 -18.31
C GLU A 29 -7.59 31.83 -17.63
N PRO A 30 -8.15 32.00 -16.41
CA PRO A 30 -8.86 30.92 -15.72
C PRO A 30 -10.13 30.50 -16.47
N PRO A 31 -10.49 29.21 -16.44
CA PRO A 31 -11.69 28.74 -17.12
C PRO A 31 -12.97 29.36 -16.52
N PRO A 32 -14.00 29.63 -17.34
CA PRO A 32 -15.27 30.17 -16.87
C PRO A 32 -15.95 29.20 -15.88
N PRO A 33 -16.72 29.71 -14.92
CA PRO A 33 -17.38 28.88 -13.92
C PRO A 33 -18.31 27.87 -14.58
N GLN A 34 -18.06 26.58 -14.32
CA GLN A 34 -18.86 25.47 -14.83
C GLN A 34 -20.29 25.60 -14.31
N GLN A 35 -21.25 25.73 -15.24
CA GLN A 35 -22.67 25.75 -14.94
C GLN A 35 -23.07 24.40 -14.35
N LEU A 36 -23.50 24.40 -13.08
CA LEU A 36 -23.93 23.21 -12.35
C LEU A 36 -25.02 22.47 -13.13
N ASN A 37 -24.83 21.16 -13.29
CA ASN A 37 -25.78 20.28 -13.96
C ASN A 37 -27.18 20.43 -13.30
N PRO A 38 -28.24 20.77 -14.05
CA PRO A 38 -29.57 21.08 -13.52
C PRO A 38 -30.20 19.94 -12.71
N ASN A 39 -29.71 18.71 -12.86
CA ASN A 39 -30.17 17.56 -12.10
C ASN A 39 -29.81 17.64 -10.59
N TRP A 40 -28.71 18.32 -10.24
CA TRP A 40 -28.30 18.47 -8.83
C TRP A 40 -29.20 19.44 -8.05
N ALA A 41 -29.67 20.52 -8.68
CA ALA A 41 -30.59 21.47 -8.07
C ALA A 41 -31.95 20.82 -7.74
N LEU A 42 -32.43 19.95 -8.63
CA LEU A 42 -33.68 19.22 -8.45
C LEU A 42 -33.60 18.21 -7.29
N LEU A 43 -32.42 17.61 -7.07
CA LEU A 43 -32.19 16.69 -5.96
C LEU A 43 -32.19 17.42 -4.60
N GLN A 44 -31.55 18.60 -4.51
CA GLN A 44 -31.58 19.41 -3.28
C GLN A 44 -33.01 19.82 -2.89
N GLN A 45 -33.83 20.22 -3.86
CA GLN A 45 -35.23 20.58 -3.61
C GLN A 45 -36.06 19.41 -3.07
N LYS A 46 -35.83 18.18 -3.58
CA LYS A 46 -36.51 16.97 -3.10
C LYS A 46 -36.11 16.56 -1.68
N LEU A 47 -34.89 16.86 -1.27
CA LEU A 47 -34.40 16.55 0.09
C LEU A 47 -34.96 17.53 1.13
N ILE A 48 -35.08 18.80 0.78
CA ILE A 48 -35.68 19.84 1.65
C ILE A 48 -37.18 19.56 1.86
N ALA A 49 -37.89 19.10 0.82
CA ALA A 49 -39.32 18.77 0.90
C ALA A 49 -39.65 17.55 1.80
N LYS A 50 -38.66 16.69 2.09
CA LYS A 50 -38.84 15.50 2.97
C LYS A 50 -38.46 15.73 4.43
N GLY A 51 -37.96 16.93 4.78
CA GLY A 51 -37.44 17.24 6.11
C GLY A 51 -38.39 17.99 7.05
N ALA A 52 -39.64 18.25 6.67
CA ALA A 52 -40.54 19.07 7.48
C ALA A 52 -41.80 18.31 7.93
N SER A 53 -41.92 18.22 9.26
CA SER A 53 -43.15 18.06 10.05
C SER A 53 -43.55 16.65 10.50
N ALA A 54 -43.41 16.38 11.82
CA ALA A 54 -44.56 16.15 12.71
C ALA A 54 -44.13 15.95 14.18
N LYS A 55 -44.75 16.73 15.08
CA LYS A 55 -44.87 16.45 16.53
C LYS A 55 -46.35 16.11 16.85
N PRO A 56 -46.64 15.48 18.00
CA PRO A 56 -47.67 14.44 18.11
C PRO A 56 -49.07 14.98 18.47
N ARG A 57 -50.11 14.24 18.08
CA ARG A 57 -51.47 14.40 18.60
C ARG A 57 -52.07 13.06 19.00
N ASP A 58 -52.62 13.09 20.20
CA ASP A 58 -53.37 12.05 20.91
C ASP A 58 -54.86 12.12 20.52
N LYS A 59 -55.52 10.94 20.38
CA LYS A 59 -56.92 10.62 20.72
C LYS A 59 -57.54 9.45 19.92
N SER A 60 -57.99 8.46 20.69
CA SER A 60 -59.25 7.69 20.63
C SER A 60 -59.74 7.00 19.34
N VAL A 61 -59.65 5.67 19.42
CA VAL A 61 -60.48 4.55 18.89
C VAL A 61 -61.90 4.88 18.38
N THR A 62 -62.25 4.36 17.19
CA THR A 62 -63.39 3.41 16.92
C THR A 62 -63.30 2.76 15.53
N GLN A 63 -63.14 1.42 15.56
CA GLN A 63 -63.64 0.29 14.73
C GLN A 63 -63.77 0.31 13.19
N ASN A 64 -63.21 -0.78 12.63
CA ASN A 64 -63.53 -1.58 11.43
C ASN A 64 -63.49 -0.93 10.04
N ASP A 65 -62.48 -1.30 9.23
CA ASP A 65 -62.64 -2.41 8.25
C ASP A 65 -61.32 -2.75 7.50
N ASN A 66 -61.19 -4.06 7.24
CA ASN A 66 -60.24 -4.83 6.45
C ASN A 66 -59.13 -4.10 5.65
N SER A 67 -57.87 -4.29 6.08
CA SER A 67 -56.70 -4.22 5.19
C SER A 67 -55.74 -5.39 5.42
N VAL A 68 -55.40 -6.05 4.32
CA VAL A 68 -54.33 -7.04 4.21
C VAL A 68 -53.00 -6.27 4.30
N LEU A 69 -52.35 -6.29 5.47
CA LEU A 69 -50.93 -5.94 5.62
C LEU A 69 -50.42 -6.59 6.91
N GLY A 70 -49.50 -7.53 6.76
CA GLY A 70 -48.99 -8.38 7.82
C GLY A 70 -48.42 -7.59 8.98
N LYS A 71 -48.70 -8.09 10.19
CA LYS A 71 -48.13 -7.64 11.46
C LYS A 71 -46.61 -7.47 11.32
N ARG A 72 -46.12 -6.24 11.34
CA ARG A 72 -44.71 -5.95 11.57
C ARG A 72 -44.40 -6.39 12.99
N LYS A 73 -43.88 -7.61 13.14
CA LYS A 73 -43.20 -8.06 14.36
C LYS A 73 -42.11 -7.02 14.64
N GLU A 74 -42.27 -6.26 15.71
CA GLU A 74 -41.17 -5.43 16.22
C GLU A 74 -40.02 -6.38 16.51
N ARG A 75 -38.98 -6.26 15.69
CA ARG A 75 -37.75 -7.02 15.85
C ARG A 75 -37.05 -6.42 17.06
N SER A 76 -36.86 -7.22 18.11
CA SER A 76 -36.17 -6.78 19.31
C SER A 76 -34.74 -6.37 18.95
N VAL A 77 -34.20 -5.41 19.70
CA VAL A 77 -32.91 -4.75 19.41
C VAL A 77 -31.75 -5.76 19.44
N GLU A 78 -31.92 -6.90 20.11
CA GLU A 78 -30.92 -7.98 20.15
C GLU A 78 -30.76 -8.74 18.81
N GLU A 79 -31.82 -8.84 17.98
CA GLU A 79 -31.75 -9.56 16.69
C GLU A 79 -30.96 -8.79 15.60
N LEU A 80 -30.64 -7.51 15.83
CA LEU A 80 -29.81 -6.70 14.92
C LEU A 80 -28.31 -6.89 15.19
N ASP A 81 -27.91 -7.22 16.43
CA ASP A 81 -26.49 -7.35 16.80
C ASP A 81 -25.91 -8.69 16.32
N GLU A 82 -26.66 -9.79 16.39
CA GLU A 82 -26.18 -11.09 15.91
C GLU A 82 -26.00 -11.14 14.39
N ARG A 83 -26.85 -10.47 13.61
CA ARG A 83 -26.75 -10.47 12.14
C ARG A 83 -25.61 -9.59 11.63
N GLU A 84 -25.25 -8.53 12.36
CA GLU A 84 -24.07 -7.72 12.03
C GLU A 84 -22.74 -8.43 12.36
N VAL A 85 -22.73 -9.34 13.32
CA VAL A 85 -21.53 -10.11 13.69
C VAL A 85 -21.25 -11.25 12.70
N ILE A 86 -22.29 -11.77 12.03
CA ILE A 86 -22.19 -12.92 11.11
C ILE A 86 -21.61 -12.55 9.73
N ASP A 87 -21.63 -11.27 9.32
CA ASP A 87 -21.24 -10.84 7.95
C ASP A 87 -20.02 -9.90 7.90
N ARG A 88 -19.28 -9.75 9.00
CA ARG A 88 -18.06 -8.93 9.00
C ARG A 88 -16.92 -9.72 8.38
N ASN A 89 -16.52 -9.35 7.16
CA ASN A 89 -15.27 -9.82 6.55
C ASN A 89 -14.12 -9.61 7.58
N PRO A 90 -13.43 -10.67 8.02
CA PRO A 90 -12.43 -10.57 9.09
C PRO A 90 -11.18 -9.79 8.67
N LEU A 91 -11.01 -9.50 7.37
CA LEU A 91 -9.95 -8.62 6.87
C LEU A 91 -10.30 -7.13 6.97
N THR A 92 -11.50 -6.78 7.45
CA THR A 92 -11.86 -5.38 7.71
C THR A 92 -10.95 -4.77 8.78
N PRO A 93 -10.59 -3.48 8.65
CA PRO A 93 -9.78 -2.84 9.68
C PRO A 93 -10.45 -2.85 11.05
N THR A 94 -9.68 -3.15 12.09
CA THR A 94 -10.18 -3.25 13.48
C THR A 94 -10.23 -1.91 14.21
N SER A 95 -9.76 -0.85 13.57
CA SER A 95 -9.71 0.51 14.11
C SER A 95 -9.86 1.51 12.97
N SER A 96 -10.33 2.73 13.27
CA SER A 96 -10.29 3.87 12.34
C SER A 96 -8.97 4.65 12.40
N ASP A 97 -7.97 4.19 13.16
CA ASP A 97 -6.66 4.84 13.26
C ASP A 97 -5.74 4.45 12.09
N PHE A 98 -5.42 5.43 11.25
CA PHE A 98 -4.49 5.31 10.11
C PHE A 98 -3.04 5.63 10.48
N SER A 99 -2.73 5.81 11.76
CA SER A 99 -1.36 6.06 12.22
C SER A 99 -0.42 4.89 11.90
N VAL A 100 0.86 5.21 11.73
CA VAL A 100 1.90 4.22 11.48
C VAL A 100 2.23 3.51 12.80
N THR A 101 2.11 2.18 12.80
CA THR A 101 2.33 1.35 14.00
C THR A 101 3.73 0.75 14.07
N ASP A 102 4.05 0.06 15.17
CA ASP A 102 5.29 -0.68 15.38
C ASP A 102 5.42 -1.95 14.52
N THR A 103 4.29 -2.44 14.01
CA THR A 103 4.18 -3.59 13.12
C THR A 103 3.47 -3.14 11.84
N ILE A 104 4.03 -3.46 10.68
CA ILE A 104 3.47 -3.12 9.37
C ILE A 104 3.46 -4.38 8.52
N ALA A 105 2.37 -4.63 7.80
CA ALA A 105 2.36 -5.63 6.74
C ALA A 105 2.56 -4.96 5.39
N MET A 106 3.23 -5.66 4.48
CA MET A 106 3.51 -5.18 3.14
C MET A 106 3.23 -6.31 2.14
N ASP A 107 2.68 -5.91 1.00
CA ASP A 107 2.56 -6.75 -0.18
C ASP A 107 2.80 -5.90 -1.43
N CYS A 108 3.45 -6.49 -2.43
CA CYS A 108 3.81 -5.83 -3.67
C CYS A 108 3.29 -6.61 -4.88
N GLU A 109 2.80 -5.88 -5.86
CA GLU A 109 2.50 -6.44 -7.17
C GLU A 109 3.63 -6.16 -8.15
N MET A 110 3.96 -7.16 -8.95
CA MET A 110 5.08 -7.12 -9.88
C MET A 110 4.64 -7.26 -11.33
N VAL A 111 5.34 -6.55 -12.20
CA VAL A 111 5.25 -6.68 -13.65
C VAL A 111 6.49 -7.39 -14.20
N GLY A 112 6.35 -7.99 -15.38
CA GLY A 112 7.44 -8.60 -16.15
C GLY A 112 8.23 -7.57 -16.95
N VAL A 113 9.53 -7.58 -16.72
CA VAL A 113 10.55 -6.83 -17.46
C VAL A 113 11.59 -7.81 -18.02
N SER A 114 12.55 -7.30 -18.80
CA SER A 114 13.45 -8.04 -19.69
C SER A 114 12.78 -8.42 -21.02
N PRO A 115 13.54 -8.71 -22.10
CA PRO A 115 12.96 -9.12 -23.38
C PRO A 115 12.05 -10.34 -23.30
N LEU A 116 12.26 -11.23 -22.31
CA LEU A 116 11.47 -12.44 -22.11
C LEU A 116 10.40 -12.29 -21.01
N GLY A 117 10.30 -11.12 -20.34
CA GLY A 117 9.32 -10.88 -19.26
C GLY A 117 9.54 -11.68 -17.97
N ASN A 118 10.64 -12.42 -17.88
CA ASN A 118 10.93 -13.34 -16.79
C ASN A 118 11.52 -12.65 -15.54
N LYS A 119 11.99 -11.41 -15.65
CA LYS A 119 12.46 -10.62 -14.51
C LYS A 119 11.28 -9.85 -13.94
N SER A 120 11.03 -9.97 -12.64
CA SER A 120 10.00 -9.19 -11.96
C SER A 120 10.52 -7.81 -11.58
N ALA A 121 9.74 -6.76 -11.82
CA ALA A 121 9.95 -5.41 -11.30
C ALA A 121 8.71 -4.93 -10.54
N LEU A 122 8.90 -4.02 -9.58
CA LEU A 122 7.83 -3.48 -8.76
C LEU A 122 6.85 -2.64 -9.58
N GLY A 123 5.56 -2.96 -9.50
CA GLY A 123 4.48 -2.21 -10.17
C GLY A 123 3.46 -1.58 -9.21
N ARG A 124 3.29 -2.11 -8.00
CA ARG A 124 2.51 -1.50 -6.91
C ARG A 124 3.08 -1.91 -5.57
N ALA A 125 3.08 -1.02 -4.59
CA ALA A 125 3.49 -1.32 -3.22
C ALA A 125 2.39 -0.87 -2.25
N THR A 126 1.95 -1.78 -1.39
CA THR A 126 0.90 -1.52 -0.39
C THR A 126 1.41 -1.87 1.00
N LEU A 127 1.23 -0.96 1.95
CA LEU A 127 1.54 -1.15 3.36
C LEU A 127 0.28 -0.92 4.19
N VAL A 128 0.04 -1.83 5.14
CA VAL A 128 -1.05 -1.73 6.12
C VAL A 128 -0.49 -1.75 7.55
N ASN A 129 -1.11 -0.96 8.43
CA ASN A 129 -0.75 -0.95 9.85
C ASN A 129 -1.31 -2.19 10.59
N LYS A 130 -1.03 -2.31 11.89
CA LYS A 130 -1.45 -3.47 12.69
C LYS A 130 -2.98 -3.65 12.75
N TRP A 131 -3.76 -2.60 12.51
CA TRP A 131 -5.21 -2.69 12.51
C TRP A 131 -5.79 -3.04 11.14
N GLY A 132 -4.96 -3.13 10.09
CA GLY A 132 -5.40 -3.39 8.72
C GLY A 132 -5.71 -2.13 7.91
N ASN A 133 -5.45 -0.93 8.44
CA ASN A 133 -5.61 0.31 7.70
C ASN A 133 -4.45 0.50 6.71
N VAL A 134 -4.79 0.92 5.49
CA VAL A 134 -3.81 1.24 4.44
C VAL A 134 -3.11 2.53 4.82
N ILE A 135 -1.79 2.48 5.02
CA ILE A 135 -0.96 3.64 5.35
C ILE A 135 -0.13 4.12 4.16
N TYR A 136 0.00 3.28 3.13
CA TYR A 136 0.65 3.60 1.89
C TYR A 136 0.17 2.64 0.80
N ASP A 137 -0.25 3.15 -0.35
CA ASP A 137 -0.66 2.33 -1.50
C ASP A 137 -0.41 3.12 -2.78
N GLU A 138 0.59 2.70 -3.55
CA GLU A 138 1.03 3.47 -4.72
C GLU A 138 1.42 2.55 -5.86
N PHE A 139 0.94 2.88 -7.07
CA PHE A 139 1.50 2.34 -8.30
C PHE A 139 2.88 2.91 -8.54
N VAL A 140 3.78 2.07 -9.06
CA VAL A 140 5.19 2.38 -9.22
C VAL A 140 5.59 2.24 -10.67
N ARG A 141 6.24 3.27 -11.21
CA ARG A 141 6.85 3.22 -12.53
C ARG A 141 8.15 2.40 -12.45
N PRO A 142 8.23 1.22 -13.08
CA PRO A 142 9.45 0.42 -13.08
C PRO A 142 10.57 1.15 -13.83
N VAL A 143 11.83 0.89 -13.44
CA VAL A 143 13.01 1.45 -14.12
C VAL A 143 13.21 0.82 -15.50
N ASP A 144 13.00 -0.50 -15.58
CA ASP A 144 13.10 -1.26 -16.83
C ASP A 144 11.78 -1.19 -17.62
N PHE A 145 11.85 -1.33 -18.94
CA PHE A 145 10.66 -1.37 -19.79
C PHE A 145 9.78 -2.60 -19.46
N VAL A 146 8.48 -2.35 -19.30
CA VAL A 146 7.48 -3.39 -19.01
C VAL A 146 7.10 -4.09 -20.30
N VAL A 147 7.31 -5.40 -20.36
CA VAL A 147 6.91 -6.24 -21.50
C VAL A 147 5.67 -7.08 -21.20
N ASP A 148 5.38 -7.34 -19.93
CA ASP A 148 4.23 -8.10 -19.48
C ASP A 148 3.71 -7.52 -18.16
N PHE A 149 2.46 -7.08 -18.12
CA PHE A 149 1.85 -6.53 -16.92
C PHE A 149 1.44 -7.61 -15.92
N ARG A 150 1.33 -8.87 -16.36
CA ARG A 150 0.84 -10.00 -15.57
C ARG A 150 -0.53 -9.75 -14.98
N THR A 151 -1.34 -9.00 -15.72
CA THR A 151 -2.60 -8.40 -15.29
C THR A 151 -3.55 -9.37 -14.60
N GLN A 152 -3.65 -10.61 -15.10
CA GLN A 152 -4.50 -11.65 -14.53
C GLN A 152 -4.12 -12.02 -13.09
N ILE A 153 -2.88 -11.74 -12.69
CA ILE A 153 -2.34 -11.96 -11.35
C ILE A 153 -2.22 -10.61 -10.64
N SER A 154 -1.48 -9.66 -11.21
CA SER A 154 -1.10 -8.40 -10.54
C SER A 154 -2.20 -7.36 -10.43
N GLY A 155 -3.24 -7.48 -11.26
CA GLY A 155 -4.26 -6.45 -11.47
C GLY A 155 -3.76 -5.18 -12.16
N ILE A 156 -2.47 -5.06 -12.46
CA ILE A 156 -1.88 -3.83 -13.03
C ILE A 156 -2.22 -3.73 -14.52
N ARG A 157 -2.63 -2.54 -14.93
CA ARG A 157 -2.87 -2.14 -16.32
C ARG A 157 -1.87 -1.07 -16.78
N PRO A 158 -1.64 -0.92 -18.11
CA PRO A 158 -0.84 0.17 -18.65
C PRO A 158 -1.31 1.56 -18.21
N SER A 159 -2.62 1.75 -18.02
CA SER A 159 -3.21 3.01 -17.53
C SER A 159 -2.72 3.39 -16.14
N ASP A 160 -2.51 2.41 -15.27
CA ASP A 160 -2.15 2.64 -13.87
C ASP A 160 -0.72 3.20 -13.77
N LEU A 161 0.15 2.78 -14.69
CA LEU A 161 1.54 3.21 -14.73
C LEU A 161 1.76 4.59 -15.38
N LYS A 162 0.74 5.17 -16.05
CA LYS A 162 0.85 6.50 -16.67
C LYS A 162 1.12 7.58 -15.62
N LYS A 163 0.42 7.51 -14.49
CA LYS A 163 0.53 8.46 -13.36
C LYS A 163 1.26 7.87 -12.15
N ALA A 164 1.87 6.70 -12.30
CA ALA A 164 2.60 6.05 -11.22
C ALA A 164 3.80 6.88 -10.75
N LYS A 165 4.12 6.74 -9.46
CA LYS A 165 5.28 7.40 -8.84
C LYS A 165 6.56 6.75 -9.31
N ASP A 166 7.64 7.54 -9.37
CA ASP A 166 8.95 7.01 -9.70
C ASP A 166 9.43 6.02 -8.63
N PHE A 167 10.06 4.94 -9.09
CA PHE A 167 10.56 3.86 -8.24
C PHE A 167 11.33 4.36 -7.02
N ARG A 168 12.25 5.32 -7.20
CA ARG A 168 13.10 5.82 -6.11
C ARG A 168 12.32 6.55 -5.02
N VAL A 169 11.24 7.27 -5.40
CA VAL A 169 10.37 7.96 -4.45
C VAL A 169 9.64 6.94 -3.58
N VAL A 170 9.07 5.92 -4.21
CA VAL A 170 8.34 4.85 -3.51
C VAL A 170 9.29 4.05 -2.63
N GLN A 171 10.45 3.65 -3.15
CA GLN A 171 11.47 2.92 -2.41
C GLN A 171 11.90 3.67 -1.15
N ASN A 172 12.21 4.97 -1.26
CA ASN A 172 12.61 5.78 -0.11
C ASN A 172 11.48 5.87 0.92
N LYS A 173 10.23 6.06 0.46
CA LYS A 173 9.09 6.17 1.37
C LYS A 173 8.79 4.86 2.10
N VAL A 174 8.85 3.73 1.39
CA VAL A 174 8.70 2.40 2.00
C VAL A 174 9.84 2.15 3.01
N ALA A 175 11.09 2.47 2.67
CA ALA A 175 12.22 2.31 3.58
C ALA A 175 12.07 3.15 4.87
N GLU A 176 11.57 4.39 4.75
CA GLU A 176 11.26 5.25 5.89
C GLU A 176 10.17 4.63 6.77
N LEU A 177 9.06 4.19 6.16
CA LEU A 177 7.93 3.59 6.87
C LEU A 177 8.33 2.30 7.59
N LEU A 178 9.21 1.47 7.01
CA LEU A 178 9.64 0.20 7.62
C LEU A 178 10.76 0.36 8.67
N LYS A 179 11.39 1.53 8.77
CA LYS A 179 12.53 1.72 9.66
C LYS A 179 12.15 1.48 11.12
N GLY A 180 12.87 0.56 11.79
CA GLY A 180 12.72 0.25 13.21
C GLY A 180 11.42 -0.46 13.58
N ARG A 181 10.77 -1.14 12.63
CA ARG A 181 9.46 -1.79 12.81
C ARG A 181 9.49 -3.25 12.43
N ILE A 182 8.53 -4.01 12.92
CA ILE A 182 8.32 -5.40 12.50
C ILE A 182 7.63 -5.40 11.14
N LEU A 183 8.23 -6.07 10.16
CA LEU A 183 7.68 -6.28 8.83
C LEU A 183 6.98 -7.64 8.76
N VAL A 184 5.70 -7.64 8.45
CA VAL A 184 4.85 -8.82 8.23
C VAL A 184 4.53 -8.97 6.75
N GLY A 185 4.37 -10.19 6.25
CA GLY A 185 3.96 -10.44 4.87
C GLY A 185 4.00 -11.92 4.51
N HIS A 186 3.97 -12.21 3.21
CA HIS A 186 4.02 -13.57 2.68
C HIS A 186 5.06 -13.67 1.58
N ALA A 187 6.10 -14.49 1.77
CA ALA A 187 7.22 -14.61 0.86
C ALA A 187 7.94 -13.26 0.59
N LEU A 188 8.13 -12.46 1.65
CA LEU A 188 8.65 -11.09 1.68
C LEU A 188 10.01 -10.91 0.98
N ARG A 189 10.76 -12.00 0.79
CA ARG A 189 11.99 -11.98 0.00
C ARG A 189 11.75 -11.46 -1.43
N ASN A 190 10.60 -11.77 -2.01
CA ASN A 190 10.25 -11.33 -3.36
C ASN A 190 9.99 -9.82 -3.40
N ASP A 191 9.20 -9.31 -2.46
CA ASP A 191 8.84 -7.89 -2.31
C ASP A 191 10.08 -7.04 -2.03
N LEU A 192 10.88 -7.43 -1.03
CA LEU A 192 12.11 -6.73 -0.68
C LEU A 192 13.12 -6.72 -1.84
N LYS A 193 13.18 -7.81 -2.63
CA LYS A 193 14.00 -7.86 -3.83
C LYS A 193 13.48 -6.90 -4.91
N ALA A 194 12.17 -6.84 -5.14
CA ALA A 194 11.56 -5.92 -6.10
C ALA A 194 11.77 -4.45 -5.70
N LEU A 195 11.71 -4.15 -4.40
CA LEU A 195 11.99 -2.83 -3.81
C LEU A 195 13.49 -2.51 -3.71
N LEU A 196 14.39 -3.47 -3.96
CA LEU A 196 15.83 -3.36 -3.71
C LEU A 196 16.14 -2.91 -2.27
N LEU A 197 15.37 -3.42 -1.30
CA LEU A 197 15.53 -3.15 0.12
C LEU A 197 15.97 -4.41 0.87
N SER A 198 16.47 -4.20 2.08
CA SER A 198 16.69 -5.26 3.06
C SER A 198 16.03 -4.87 4.37
N HIS A 199 15.66 -5.87 5.16
CA HIS A 199 15.07 -5.67 6.47
C HIS A 199 15.75 -6.61 7.48
N PRO A 200 15.94 -6.21 8.75
CA PRO A 200 16.58 -7.07 9.74
C PRO A 200 15.83 -8.40 9.88
N LYS A 201 16.55 -9.52 9.78
CA LYS A 201 15.93 -10.86 9.91
C LYS A 201 15.25 -11.09 11.26
N THR A 202 15.62 -10.32 12.28
CA THR A 202 15.00 -10.34 13.61
C THR A 202 13.67 -9.61 13.65
N ASP A 203 13.35 -8.82 12.63
CA ASP A 203 12.19 -7.94 12.51
C ASP A 203 11.23 -8.39 11.38
N ILE A 204 11.59 -9.43 10.61
CA ILE A 204 10.72 -10.08 9.60
C ILE A 204 9.82 -11.15 10.23
N ARG A 205 8.52 -11.11 9.89
CA ARG A 205 7.45 -12.07 10.21
C ARG A 205 6.83 -12.55 8.89
N ASP A 206 7.53 -13.46 8.23
CA ASP A 206 7.08 -14.04 6.98
C ASP A 206 6.18 -15.25 7.22
N THR A 207 4.92 -15.15 6.80
CA THR A 207 3.92 -16.23 6.94
C THR A 207 4.25 -17.45 6.09
N ALA A 208 5.03 -17.30 5.01
CA ALA A 208 5.51 -18.42 4.21
C ALA A 208 6.62 -19.24 4.90
N GLU A 209 7.31 -18.65 5.90
CA GLU A 209 8.40 -19.29 6.65
C GLU A 209 7.99 -19.71 8.08
N TYR A 210 6.78 -19.36 8.52
CA TYR A 210 6.33 -19.65 9.88
C TYR A 210 6.06 -21.15 10.06
N GLN A 211 6.81 -21.80 10.95
CA GLN A 211 6.80 -23.26 11.13
C GLN A 211 5.39 -23.88 11.27
N PRO A 212 4.47 -23.32 12.09
CA PRO A 212 3.09 -23.83 12.18
C PRO A 212 2.26 -23.75 10.90
N PHE A 213 2.66 -22.94 9.91
CA PHE A 213 1.99 -22.82 8.62
C PHE A 213 2.60 -23.69 7.52
N LEU A 214 3.76 -24.32 7.78
CA LEU A 214 4.40 -25.21 6.82
C LEU A 214 3.66 -26.54 6.76
N LYS A 215 3.52 -27.09 5.55
CA LYS A 215 3.05 -28.47 5.35
C LYS A 215 4.21 -29.28 4.81
N GLU A 216 4.60 -30.33 5.54
CA GLU A 216 5.76 -31.18 5.18
C GLU A 216 7.05 -30.37 4.98
N GLY A 217 7.24 -29.31 5.78
CA GLY A 217 8.39 -28.40 5.67
C GLY A 217 8.38 -27.48 4.45
N ARG A 218 7.29 -27.45 3.65
CA ARG A 218 7.13 -26.58 2.49
C ARG A 218 6.17 -25.42 2.79
N SER A 219 6.47 -24.26 2.21
CA SER A 219 5.59 -23.09 2.26
C SER A 219 4.30 -23.35 1.50
N ARG A 220 3.19 -22.80 1.99
CA ARG A 220 1.87 -22.85 1.35
C ARG A 220 1.53 -21.48 0.80
N ALA A 221 0.70 -21.42 -0.25
CA ALA A 221 0.18 -20.16 -0.77
C ALA A 221 -0.66 -19.41 0.27
N LEU A 222 -0.61 -18.08 0.28
CA LEU A 222 -1.36 -17.23 1.21
C LEU A 222 -2.86 -17.54 1.19
N LYS A 223 -3.47 -17.72 0.01
CA LYS A 223 -4.88 -18.11 -0.12
C LYS A 223 -5.26 -19.37 0.65
N HIS A 224 -4.36 -20.35 0.73
CA HIS A 224 -4.62 -21.57 1.50
C HIS A 224 -4.51 -21.32 3.00
N LEU A 225 -3.59 -20.45 3.43
CA LEU A 225 -3.47 -20.05 4.83
C LEU A 225 -4.66 -19.20 5.27
N ALA A 226 -5.09 -18.24 4.44
CA ALA A 226 -6.26 -17.42 4.69
C ALA A 226 -7.53 -18.28 4.80
N SER A 227 -7.72 -19.22 3.88
CA SER A 227 -8.88 -20.12 3.93
C SER A 227 -8.88 -21.02 5.16
N GLU A 228 -7.73 -21.56 5.58
CA GLU A 228 -7.66 -22.51 6.70
C GLU A 228 -7.68 -21.85 8.08
N PHE A 229 -7.00 -20.71 8.25
CA PHE A 229 -6.81 -20.09 9.57
C PHE A 229 -7.70 -18.87 9.80
N LEU A 230 -8.22 -18.26 8.74
CA LEU A 230 -9.04 -17.05 8.80
C LEU A 230 -10.47 -17.27 8.30
N ASP A 231 -10.76 -18.42 7.67
CA ASP A 231 -12.02 -18.70 6.99
C ASP A 231 -12.35 -17.66 5.89
N VAL A 232 -11.31 -17.17 5.19
CA VAL A 232 -11.44 -16.18 4.10
C VAL A 232 -10.93 -16.74 2.78
N VAL A 233 -11.69 -16.50 1.72
CA VAL A 233 -11.25 -16.75 0.35
C VAL A 233 -10.72 -15.45 -0.24
N ILE A 234 -9.43 -15.45 -0.56
CA ILE A 234 -8.71 -14.34 -1.21
C ILE A 234 -8.12 -14.80 -2.55
N GLN A 235 -7.67 -13.87 -3.40
CA GLN A 235 -7.02 -14.18 -4.68
C GLN A 235 -7.91 -15.00 -5.63
N ASN A 236 -9.23 -14.79 -5.59
CA ASN A 236 -10.18 -15.39 -6.53
C ASN A 236 -10.26 -14.53 -7.81
N GLY A 237 -9.17 -14.52 -8.57
CA GLY A 237 -8.97 -13.65 -9.73
C GLY A 237 -7.67 -12.85 -9.60
N GLU A 238 -7.73 -11.57 -9.95
CA GLU A 238 -6.61 -10.64 -9.75
C GLU A 238 -6.31 -10.48 -8.26
N HIS A 239 -5.04 -10.39 -7.92
CA HIS A 239 -4.61 -10.16 -6.55
C HIS A 239 -4.91 -8.74 -6.12
N CYS A 240 -5.19 -8.59 -4.82
CA CYS A 240 -5.39 -7.31 -4.19
C CYS A 240 -4.36 -7.17 -3.07
N PRO A 241 -3.30 -6.37 -3.24
CA PRO A 241 -2.22 -6.28 -2.24
C PRO A 241 -2.69 -5.71 -0.89
N ILE A 242 -3.81 -4.98 -0.88
CA ILE A 242 -4.46 -4.54 0.36
C ILE A 242 -5.04 -5.75 1.11
N GLU A 243 -5.75 -6.63 0.41
CA GLU A 243 -6.34 -7.83 0.99
C GLU A 243 -5.26 -8.81 1.46
N ASP A 244 -4.24 -9.04 0.63
CA ASP A 244 -3.12 -9.92 0.93
C ASP A 244 -2.31 -9.42 2.13
N GLY A 245 -2.00 -8.12 2.17
CA GLY A 245 -1.35 -7.48 3.32
C GLY A 245 -2.17 -7.59 4.61
N ARG A 246 -3.50 -7.44 4.53
CA ARG A 246 -4.40 -7.62 5.68
C ARG A 246 -4.45 -9.08 6.14
N ALA A 247 -4.53 -10.03 5.21
CA ALA A 247 -4.53 -11.45 5.53
C ALA A 247 -3.23 -11.86 6.23
N ALA A 248 -2.07 -11.44 5.70
CA ALA A 248 -0.77 -11.68 6.33
C ALA A 248 -0.68 -11.05 7.73
N MET A 249 -1.16 -9.81 7.90
CA MET A 249 -1.21 -9.15 9.21
C MET A 249 -2.11 -9.92 10.19
N LEU A 250 -3.29 -10.36 9.77
CA LEU A 250 -4.22 -11.07 10.63
C LEU A 250 -3.70 -12.45 11.05
N LEU A 251 -3.08 -13.19 10.12
CA LEU A 251 -2.37 -14.44 10.41
C LEU A 251 -1.28 -14.21 11.48
N TYR A 252 -0.47 -13.16 11.32
CA TYR A 252 0.51 -12.79 12.33
C TYR A 252 -0.15 -12.47 13.67
N GLN A 253 -1.21 -11.67 13.70
CA GLN A 253 -1.87 -11.27 14.94
C GLN A 253 -2.48 -12.45 15.70
N LYS A 254 -3.17 -13.38 15.02
CA LYS A 254 -3.71 -14.60 15.63
C LYS A 254 -2.61 -15.45 16.28
N ASN A 255 -1.40 -15.43 15.72
CA ASN A 255 -0.27 -16.24 16.20
C ASN A 255 0.79 -15.44 16.98
N LYS A 256 0.61 -14.13 17.20
CA LYS A 256 1.63 -13.19 17.68
C LYS A 256 2.33 -13.65 18.96
N LYS A 257 1.56 -14.13 19.95
CA LYS A 257 2.12 -14.56 21.24
C LYS A 257 3.13 -15.70 21.09
N GLN A 258 2.79 -16.71 20.28
CA GLN A 258 3.65 -17.87 20.04
C GLN A 258 4.82 -17.51 19.11
N TRP A 259 4.53 -16.71 18.08
CA TRP A 259 5.52 -16.26 17.11
C TRP A 259 6.63 -15.40 17.75
N GLU A 260 6.26 -14.40 18.57
CA GLU A 260 7.25 -13.55 19.23
C GLU A 260 8.06 -14.31 20.28
N ARG A 261 7.48 -15.33 20.93
CA ARG A 261 8.22 -16.23 21.82
C ARG A 261 9.28 -17.03 21.04
N SER A 262 8.89 -17.66 19.94
CA SER A 262 9.81 -18.45 19.12
C SER A 262 10.95 -17.59 18.52
N MET A 263 10.64 -16.34 18.14
CA MET A 263 11.63 -15.38 17.66
C MET A 263 12.65 -15.02 18.75
N LYS A 264 12.19 -14.71 19.97
CA LYS A 264 13.08 -14.43 21.11
C LYS A 264 14.00 -15.61 21.42
N ASP A 265 13.45 -16.81 21.43
CA ASP A 265 14.23 -18.03 21.71
C ASP A 265 15.27 -18.29 20.62
N ARG A 266 14.92 -18.11 19.34
CA ARG A 266 15.85 -18.21 18.20
C ARG A 266 16.97 -17.18 18.28
N ILE A 267 16.67 -15.94 18.67
CA ILE A 267 17.66 -14.87 18.83
C ILE A 267 18.63 -15.22 19.97
N ARG A 268 18.10 -15.60 21.14
CA ARG A 268 18.93 -16.02 22.29
C ARG A 268 19.84 -17.19 21.94
N PHE A 269 19.30 -18.19 21.24
CA PHE A 269 20.07 -19.35 20.79
C PHE A 269 21.20 -18.94 19.84
N THR A 270 20.91 -18.11 18.83
CA THR A 270 21.90 -17.62 17.86
C THR A 270 23.01 -16.82 18.56
N GLN A 271 22.66 -15.96 19.52
CA GLN A 271 23.63 -15.20 20.31
C GLN A 271 24.52 -16.14 21.15
N LYS A 272 23.95 -17.16 21.79
CA LYS A 272 24.70 -18.16 22.55
C LYS A 272 25.70 -18.92 21.65
N MET A 273 25.28 -19.31 20.45
CA MET A 273 26.15 -20.00 19.49
C MET A 273 27.28 -19.10 18.98
N LYS A 274 27.02 -17.82 18.70
CA LYS A 274 28.06 -16.85 18.34
C LYS A 274 29.09 -16.66 19.46
N LYS A 275 28.65 -16.52 20.72
CA LYS A 275 29.55 -16.41 21.89
C LYS A 275 30.44 -17.66 22.03
N ARG A 276 29.87 -18.87 21.85
CA ARG A 276 30.65 -20.12 21.89
C ARG A 276 31.70 -20.20 20.79
N LYS A 277 31.35 -19.81 19.55
CA LYS A 277 32.31 -19.76 18.43
C LYS A 277 33.43 -18.76 18.69
N HIS A 278 33.12 -17.58 19.21
CA HIS A 278 34.13 -16.56 19.54
C HIS A 278 35.07 -17.04 20.66
N LYS A 279 34.53 -17.68 21.72
CA LYS A 279 35.36 -18.30 22.77
C LYS A 279 36.30 -19.37 22.20
N LYS A 280 35.81 -20.24 21.30
CA LYS A 280 36.64 -21.28 20.67
C LYS A 280 37.75 -20.70 19.78
N GLY A 281 37.45 -19.65 19.00
CA GLY A 281 38.46 -18.96 18.16
C GLY A 281 39.52 -18.20 18.97
N ARG A 282 39.15 -17.68 20.14
CA ARG A 282 40.09 -17.03 21.06
C ARG A 282 41.00 -18.05 21.77
N LEU A 283 40.49 -19.23 22.14
CA LEU A 283 41.34 -20.30 22.67
C LEU A 283 42.32 -20.85 21.61
N SER A 284 41.92 -20.97 20.35
CA SER A 284 42.82 -21.46 19.28
C SER A 284 43.91 -20.45 18.91
N SER A 285 43.65 -19.14 18.98
CA SER A 285 44.66 -18.10 18.70
C SER A 285 45.68 -17.96 19.83
N VAL A 286 45.26 -18.12 21.09
CA VAL A 286 46.18 -18.12 22.24
C VAL A 286 47.13 -19.33 22.19
N ASN A 287 46.64 -20.53 21.82
CA ASN A 287 47.50 -21.70 21.70
C ASN A 287 48.51 -21.61 20.56
N ASN A 288 48.19 -20.91 19.47
CA ASN A 288 49.12 -20.75 18.34
C ASN A 288 50.23 -19.73 18.63
N ASN A 289 49.97 -18.71 19.44
CA ASN A 289 50.99 -17.72 19.83
C ASN A 289 51.91 -18.17 20.97
N ALA A 290 51.56 -19.24 21.69
CA ALA A 290 52.40 -19.84 22.74
C ALA A 290 53.36 -20.93 22.22
N ALA A 291 53.27 -21.26 20.93
CA ALA A 291 54.08 -22.28 20.26
C ALA A 291 55.07 -21.69 19.24
N SER A 292 55.28 -20.37 19.26
CA SER A 292 56.32 -19.63 18.52
C SER A 292 57.25 -18.94 19.50
#